data_AF-A0A2H0I636-F1
#
_entry.id   AF-A0A2H0I636-F1
#
_cell.length_a   1.000
_cell.length_b   1.000
_cell.length_c   1.000
_cell.angle_alpha   90.00
_cell.angle_beta   90.00
_cell.angle_gamma   90.00
#
_symmetry.space_group_name_H-M   'P 1'
#
loop_
_entity.id
_entity.type
_entity.pdbx_description
1 polymer ?
#
loop_
_entity_poly.entity_id
_entity_poly.type
_entity_poly.pdbx_seq_one_letter_code
_entity_poly.pdbx_strand_id
1 'polypeptide(L)'
;MQKFTCTACSYVYNPFIGEENIAQGTVFEDIDESWVCPHCGEEKEGFIETPTNIQEVSSLGGITEQEASHIAFYKEQGNTIVVQIGTSDNPHEIEENHFIEYVGLFETDGEIIELRLQPEEDVIIFENPGLDEYEVRLSCNIHGVWRGMKI
;
A
#
# COMPACT_ATOMS: atom_id res chain seq x y z
N MET A 1 6.19 1.59 -7.34
CA MET A 1 5.24 2.69 -7.57
C MET A 1 5.38 3.66 -6.42
N GLN A 2 5.51 4.96 -6.70
CA GLN A 2 5.80 5.99 -5.69
C GLN A 2 4.71 7.06 -5.68
N LYS A 3 4.32 7.52 -4.47
CA LYS A 3 3.43 8.69 -4.33
C LYS A 3 4.25 9.96 -4.56
N PHE A 4 3.62 11.01 -5.10
CA PHE A 4 4.29 12.29 -5.38
C PHE A 4 3.53 13.44 -4.72
N THR A 5 4.24 14.35 -4.05
CA THR A 5 3.67 15.52 -3.37
C THR A 5 3.94 16.78 -4.17
N CYS A 6 2.89 17.54 -4.47
CA CYS A 6 2.98 18.88 -5.02
C CYS A 6 3.65 19.81 -4.01
N THR A 7 4.77 20.44 -4.37
CA THR A 7 5.52 21.33 -3.47
C THR A 7 4.81 22.65 -3.22
N ALA A 8 3.87 23.04 -4.09
CA ALA A 8 3.12 24.29 -3.96
C ALA A 8 1.96 24.20 -2.95
N CYS A 9 1.26 23.07 -2.89
CA CYS A 9 0.03 22.94 -2.07
C CYS A 9 -0.10 21.64 -1.27
N SER A 10 0.93 20.78 -1.27
CA SER A 10 0.96 19.50 -0.55
C SER A 10 -0.09 18.45 -0.98
N TYR A 11 -0.73 18.64 -2.14
CA TYR A 11 -1.56 17.60 -2.74
C TYR A 11 -0.69 16.38 -3.10
N VAL A 12 -1.18 15.17 -2.82
CA VAL A 12 -0.44 13.92 -3.06
C VAL A 12 -1.10 13.16 -4.22
N TYR A 13 -0.39 13.03 -5.33
CA TYR A 13 -0.74 12.04 -6.34
C TYR A 13 -0.41 10.65 -5.81
N ASN A 14 -1.41 9.77 -5.83
CA ASN A 14 -1.29 8.42 -5.32
C ASN A 14 -1.60 7.41 -6.45
N PRO A 15 -0.58 6.76 -7.03
CA PRO A 15 -0.77 5.87 -8.17
C PRO A 15 -1.53 4.59 -7.79
N PHE A 16 -1.65 4.25 -6.50
CA PHE A 16 -2.40 3.10 -6.02
C PHE A 16 -3.92 3.31 -6.03
N ILE A 17 -4.40 4.56 -6.18
CA ILE A 17 -5.83 4.88 -6.33
C ILE A 17 -6.14 5.55 -7.67
N GLY A 18 -5.15 6.19 -8.29
CA GLY A 18 -5.36 6.95 -9.53
C GLY A 18 -6.11 8.28 -9.27
N GLU A 19 -6.63 8.86 -10.34
CA GLU A 19 -7.41 10.10 -10.34
C GLU A 19 -8.58 9.98 -11.34
N GLU A 20 -9.52 10.92 -11.35
CA GLU A 20 -10.71 10.87 -12.22
C GLU A 20 -10.37 10.57 -13.70
N ASN A 21 -9.26 11.11 -14.20
CA ASN A 21 -8.81 10.92 -15.59
C ASN A 21 -7.47 10.16 -15.70
N ILE A 22 -7.01 9.53 -14.60
CA ILE A 22 -5.77 8.75 -14.58
C ILE A 22 -6.09 7.42 -13.92
N ALA A 23 -5.97 6.33 -14.68
CA ALA A 23 -6.29 5.01 -14.17
C ALA A 23 -5.44 4.65 -12.95
N GLN A 24 -6.03 3.92 -12.02
CA GLN A 24 -5.31 3.25 -10.93
C GLN A 24 -4.17 2.39 -11.51
N GLY A 25 -3.00 2.42 -10.86
CA GLY A 25 -1.81 1.70 -11.35
C GLY A 25 -0.88 2.55 -12.23
N THR A 26 -1.33 3.71 -12.71
CA THR A 26 -0.48 4.60 -13.52
C THR A 26 0.64 5.18 -12.66
N VAL A 27 1.90 5.00 -13.03
CA VAL A 27 3.02 5.64 -12.33
C VAL A 27 3.12 7.12 -12.70
N PHE A 28 3.69 7.95 -11.83
CA PHE A 28 3.71 9.40 -12.03
C PHE A 28 4.45 9.80 -13.32
N GLU A 29 5.49 9.05 -13.66
CA GLU A 29 6.30 9.21 -14.86
C GLU A 29 5.48 9.02 -16.14
N ASP A 30 4.47 8.14 -16.12
CA ASP A 30 3.62 7.80 -17.26
C ASP A 30 2.46 8.80 -17.46
N ILE A 31 2.21 9.70 -16.51
CA ILE A 31 1.20 10.76 -16.66
C ILE A 31 1.64 11.73 -17.77
N ASP A 32 0.71 12.20 -18.59
CA ASP A 32 0.97 13.21 -19.63
C ASP A 32 1.63 14.48 -19.04
N GLU A 33 2.60 15.07 -19.75
CA GLU A 33 3.32 16.28 -19.32
C GLU A 33 2.39 17.50 -19.12
N SER A 34 1.26 17.54 -19.82
CA SER A 34 0.26 18.62 -19.67
C SER A 34 -0.63 18.48 -18.43
N TRP A 35 -0.52 17.38 -17.68
CA TRP A 35 -1.23 17.24 -16.43
C TRP A 35 -0.73 18.25 -15.40
N VAL A 36 -1.66 18.86 -14.69
CA VAL A 36 -1.38 19.83 -13.64
C VAL A 36 -2.01 19.37 -12.34
N CYS A 37 -1.44 19.83 -11.22
CA CYS A 37 -1.97 19.58 -9.89
C CYS A 37 -3.46 19.99 -9.84
N PRO A 38 -4.39 19.06 -9.55
CA PRO A 38 -5.83 19.35 -9.58
C PRO A 38 -6.26 20.36 -8.50
N HIS A 39 -5.41 20.56 -7.48
CA HIS A 39 -5.71 21.45 -6.36
C HIS A 39 -5.22 22.89 -6.57
N CYS A 40 -4.12 23.11 -7.30
CA CYS A 40 -3.54 24.46 -7.46
C CYS A 40 -3.06 24.81 -8.88
N GLY A 41 -3.04 23.86 -9.82
CA GLY A 41 -2.61 24.07 -11.20
C GLY A 41 -1.10 24.07 -11.43
N GLU A 42 -0.29 23.70 -10.45
CA GLU A 42 1.17 23.53 -10.60
C GLU A 42 1.49 22.41 -11.61
N GLU A 43 2.54 22.60 -12.41
CA GLU A 43 3.00 21.63 -13.41
C GLU A 43 3.68 20.42 -12.74
N LYS A 44 3.88 19.32 -13.49
CA LYS A 44 4.45 18.06 -12.95
C LYS A 44 5.83 18.26 -12.32
N GLU A 45 6.62 19.20 -12.83
CA GLU A 45 7.95 19.55 -12.35
C GLU A 45 7.93 20.09 -10.92
N GLY A 46 6.78 20.59 -10.46
CA GLY A 46 6.55 21.04 -9.09
C GLY A 46 6.21 19.90 -8.11
N PHE A 47 6.39 18.64 -8.50
CA PHE A 47 6.19 17.48 -7.62
C PHE A 47 7.50 16.83 -7.21
N ILE A 48 7.51 16.28 -6.01
CA ILE A 48 8.62 15.48 -5.47
C ILE A 48 8.11 14.12 -5.00
N GLU A 49 8.97 13.11 -5.02
CA GLU A 49 8.66 11.81 -4.44
C GLU A 49 8.31 11.96 -2.94
N THR A 50 7.18 11.38 -2.55
CA THR A 50 6.73 11.31 -1.16
C THR A 50 7.39 10.11 -0.49
N PRO A 51 8.28 10.27 0.50
CA PRO A 51 8.89 9.13 1.16
C PRO A 51 7.84 8.22 1.81
N THR A 52 7.96 6.91 1.59
CA THR A 52 7.09 5.92 2.24
C THR A 52 7.70 5.49 3.56
N ASN A 53 7.04 5.79 4.67
CA ASN A 53 7.43 5.27 5.98
C ASN A 53 6.75 3.92 6.21
N ILE A 54 7.55 2.85 6.26
CA ILE A 54 7.06 1.50 6.52
C ILE A 54 7.12 1.26 8.03
N GLN A 55 5.95 1.02 8.63
CA GLN A 55 5.83 0.78 10.06
C GLN A 55 6.13 -0.68 10.36
N GLU A 56 6.97 -0.91 11.37
CA GLU A 56 7.21 -2.23 11.95
C GLU A 56 6.13 -2.56 12.97
N VAL A 57 5.81 -3.84 13.12
CA VAL A 57 4.96 -4.31 14.22
C VAL A 57 5.71 -4.15 15.54
N SER A 58 5.09 -3.49 16.53
CA SER A 58 5.75 -3.24 17.81
C SER A 58 5.91 -4.55 18.62
N SER A 59 7.11 -5.15 18.55
CA SER A 59 7.39 -6.45 19.20
C SER A 59 7.62 -6.36 20.72
N LEU A 60 7.75 -5.15 21.28
CA LEU A 60 8.14 -4.94 22.68
C LEU A 60 6.96 -4.80 23.65
N GLY A 61 5.72 -4.67 23.16
CA GLY A 61 4.51 -4.48 23.98
C GLY A 61 3.31 -5.38 23.61
N GLY A 62 3.44 -6.21 22.58
CA GLY A 62 2.32 -6.92 21.96
C GLY A 62 1.64 -6.06 20.89
N ILE A 63 0.83 -6.71 20.05
CA ILE A 63 0.08 -6.05 18.97
C ILE A 63 -1.10 -5.30 19.58
N THR A 64 -1.18 -3.99 19.35
CA THR A 64 -2.34 -3.16 19.71
C THR A 64 -3.54 -3.50 18.82
N GLU A 65 -4.77 -3.17 19.24
CA GLU A 65 -5.96 -3.39 18.40
C GLU A 65 -5.86 -2.66 17.05
N GLN A 66 -5.29 -1.45 17.04
CA GLN A 66 -5.07 -0.70 15.80
C GLN A 66 -4.06 -1.39 14.88
N GLU A 67 -2.93 -1.89 15.41
CA GLU A 67 -1.99 -2.71 14.64
C GLU A 67 -2.68 -4.00 14.14
N ALA A 68 -3.50 -4.63 14.98
CA ALA A 68 -4.18 -5.88 14.66
C ALA A 68 -5.17 -5.75 13.50
N SER A 69 -5.71 -4.56 13.22
CA SER A 69 -6.57 -4.29 12.05
C SER A 69 -5.78 -3.91 10.78
N HIS A 70 -4.51 -3.54 10.88
CA HIS A 70 -3.71 -3.00 9.76
C HIS A 70 -2.47 -3.83 9.42
N ILE A 71 -2.24 -4.93 10.14
CA ILE A 71 -1.19 -5.89 9.81
C ILE A 71 -1.72 -6.92 8.81
N ALA A 72 -0.93 -7.17 7.78
CA ALA A 72 -1.05 -8.35 6.94
C ALA A 72 -0.39 -9.56 7.63
N PHE A 73 -1.16 -10.47 8.21
CA PHE A 73 -0.66 -11.73 8.75
C PHE A 73 -0.55 -12.75 7.64
N TYR A 74 0.60 -13.38 7.45
CA TYR A 74 0.79 -14.26 6.31
C TYR A 74 1.53 -15.55 6.61
N LYS A 75 1.25 -16.58 5.82
CA LYS A 75 1.93 -17.89 5.88
C LYS A 75 2.04 -18.52 4.50
N GLU A 76 3.07 -19.33 4.32
CA GLU A 76 3.28 -20.13 3.13
C GLU A 76 2.49 -21.44 3.21
N GLN A 77 1.79 -21.80 2.13
CA GLN A 77 1.05 -23.05 1.98
C GLN A 77 1.38 -23.71 0.65
N GLY A 78 2.46 -24.50 0.61
CA GLY A 78 2.93 -25.09 -0.63
C GLY A 78 3.41 -23.99 -1.58
N ASN A 79 2.73 -23.83 -2.72
CA ASN A 79 3.09 -22.84 -3.74
C ASN A 79 2.33 -21.51 -3.63
N THR A 80 1.68 -21.25 -2.49
CA THR A 80 0.95 -20.00 -2.26
C THR A 80 1.37 -19.33 -0.96
N ILE A 81 1.14 -18.03 -0.90
CA ILE A 81 1.22 -17.21 0.31
C ILE A 81 -0.20 -16.77 0.61
N VAL A 82 -0.71 -17.17 1.78
CA VAL A 82 -2.03 -16.77 2.27
C VAL A 82 -1.84 -15.59 3.20
N VAL A 83 -2.42 -14.46 2.85
CA VAL A 83 -2.37 -13.20 3.58
C VAL A 83 -3.75 -12.90 4.15
N GLN A 84 -3.84 -12.78 5.46
CA GLN A 84 -5.01 -12.29 6.19
C GLN A 84 -4.79 -10.82 6.53
N ILE A 85 -5.71 -9.97 6.11
CA ILE A 85 -5.82 -8.58 6.54
C ILE A 85 -6.52 -8.57 7.89
N GLY A 86 -5.86 -7.99 8.88
CA GLY A 86 -6.40 -7.89 10.22
C GLY A 86 -6.59 -9.24 10.92
N THR A 87 -7.48 -9.30 11.90
CA THR A 87 -7.86 -10.57 12.57
C THR A 87 -9.38 -10.71 12.65
N SER A 88 -9.89 -11.89 12.97
CA SER A 88 -11.35 -12.08 13.15
C SER A 88 -11.93 -11.20 14.26
N ASP A 89 -11.13 -10.90 15.29
CA ASP A 89 -11.53 -10.06 16.42
C ASP A 89 -11.31 -8.57 16.13
N ASN A 90 -10.46 -8.25 15.13
CA ASN A 90 -10.10 -6.90 14.71
C ASN A 90 -9.98 -6.85 13.18
N PRO A 91 -11.09 -6.90 12.42
CA PRO A 91 -11.04 -6.72 10.98
C PRO A 91 -10.63 -5.28 10.65
N HIS A 92 -10.20 -5.03 9.42
CA HIS A 92 -10.09 -3.65 8.93
C HIS A 92 -11.50 -3.14 8.63
N GLU A 93 -11.97 -2.13 9.34
CA GLU A 93 -13.27 -1.51 9.07
C GLU A 93 -13.17 -0.68 7.78
N ILE A 94 -13.94 -1.05 6.74
CA ILE A 94 -13.99 -0.33 5.46
C ILE A 94 -15.07 0.75 5.54
N GLU A 95 -14.68 2.01 5.40
CA GLU A 95 -15.58 3.14 5.24
C GLU A 95 -15.26 3.90 3.94
N GLU A 96 -16.18 4.75 3.47
CA GLU A 96 -16.05 5.49 2.19
C GLU A 96 -14.72 6.26 2.07
N ASN A 97 -14.18 6.78 3.17
CA ASN A 97 -12.92 7.52 3.20
C ASN A 97 -11.78 6.78 3.92
N HIS A 98 -11.99 5.53 4.35
CA HIS A 98 -11.01 4.74 5.10
C HIS A 98 -10.95 3.31 4.54
N PHE A 99 -9.92 3.02 3.77
CA PHE A 99 -9.79 1.77 3.04
C PHE A 99 -8.34 1.34 2.86
N ILE A 100 -8.17 0.05 2.58
CA ILE A 100 -6.89 -0.52 2.17
C ILE A 100 -6.59 -0.08 0.75
N GLU A 101 -5.49 0.65 0.56
CA GLU A 101 -5.02 1.06 -0.78
C GLU A 101 -4.47 -0.15 -1.53
N TYR A 102 -3.68 -0.97 -0.85
CA TYR A 102 -3.12 -2.18 -1.42
C TYR A 102 -2.65 -3.18 -0.36
N VAL A 103 -2.55 -4.44 -0.79
CA VAL A 103 -1.68 -5.46 -0.19
C VAL A 103 -0.73 -5.96 -1.27
N GLY A 104 0.55 -6.13 -0.95
CA GLY A 104 1.53 -6.55 -1.94
C GLY A 104 2.67 -7.38 -1.40
N LEU A 105 3.29 -8.10 -2.34
CA LEU A 105 4.57 -8.75 -2.20
C LEU A 105 5.66 -7.84 -2.77
N PHE A 106 6.75 -7.70 -2.04
CA PHE A 106 7.88 -6.87 -2.41
C PHE A 106 9.18 -7.65 -2.25
N GLU A 107 10.14 -7.36 -3.11
CA GLU A 107 11.53 -7.73 -2.86
C GLU A 107 12.08 -6.95 -1.66
N THR A 108 13.22 -7.38 -1.12
CA THR A 108 13.83 -6.79 0.07
C THR A 108 14.38 -5.38 -0.16
N ASP A 109 14.64 -5.01 -1.42
CA ASP A 109 14.98 -3.64 -1.83
C ASP A 109 13.74 -2.75 -2.05
N GLY A 110 12.54 -3.33 -1.96
CA GLY A 110 11.27 -2.64 -2.12
C GLY A 110 10.69 -2.65 -3.53
N GLU A 111 11.29 -3.36 -4.49
CA GLU A 111 10.65 -3.60 -5.78
C GLU A 111 9.35 -4.40 -5.62
N ILE A 112 8.36 -4.10 -6.46
CA ILE A 112 7.05 -4.76 -6.40
C ILE A 112 7.13 -6.09 -7.16
N ILE A 113 6.82 -7.18 -6.47
CA ILE A 113 6.62 -8.50 -7.09
C ILE A 113 5.17 -8.57 -7.60
N GLU A 114 4.21 -8.31 -6.71
CA GLU A 114 2.79 -8.38 -7.03
C GLU A 114 1.98 -7.48 -6.10
N LEU A 115 0.95 -6.82 -6.64
CA LEU A 115 0.02 -6.00 -5.86
C LEU A 115 -1.43 -6.46 -6.06
N ARG A 116 -2.21 -6.30 -5.00
CA ARG A 116 -3.67 -6.28 -5.03
C ARG A 116 -4.09 -4.90 -4.55
N LEU A 117 -4.68 -4.14 -5.45
CA LEU A 117 -5.16 -2.79 -5.15
C LEU A 117 -6.59 -2.86 -4.64
N GLN A 118 -6.90 -2.08 -3.61
CA GLN A 118 -8.24 -1.99 -2.99
C GLN A 118 -8.97 -3.35 -2.88
N PRO A 119 -8.37 -4.34 -2.20
CA PRO A 119 -9.00 -5.65 -2.05
C PRO A 119 -10.32 -5.52 -1.29
N GLU A 120 -11.35 -6.24 -1.75
CA GLU A 120 -12.64 -6.34 -1.06
C GLU A 120 -12.65 -7.49 -0.04
N GLU A 121 -11.75 -8.47 -0.20
CA GLU A 121 -11.63 -9.62 0.68
C GLU A 121 -10.57 -9.43 1.78
N ASP A 122 -10.87 -9.92 2.98
CA ASP A 122 -9.91 -9.94 4.09
C ASP A 122 -8.81 -11.01 3.92
N VAL A 123 -9.00 -11.96 2.99
CA VAL A 123 -8.04 -13.03 2.70
C VAL A 123 -7.59 -12.93 1.25
N ILE A 124 -6.29 -12.72 1.07
CA ILE A 124 -5.65 -12.62 -0.23
C ILE A 124 -4.70 -13.79 -0.40
N ILE A 125 -4.71 -14.38 -1.58
CA ILE A 125 -3.81 -15.47 -1.94
C ILE A 125 -2.90 -14.99 -3.07
N PHE A 126 -1.60 -15.05 -2.83
CA PHE A 126 -0.57 -14.85 -3.83
C PHE A 126 0.05 -16.19 -4.23
N GLU A 127 0.56 -16.28 -5.44
CA GLU A 127 1.50 -17.35 -5.79
C GLU A 127 2.82 -17.09 -5.06
N ASN A 128 3.45 -18.16 -4.57
CA ASN A 128 4.76 -18.03 -3.94
C ASN A 128 5.79 -17.69 -5.04
N PRO A 129 6.52 -16.56 -4.94
CA PRO A 129 7.47 -16.15 -5.96
C PRO A 129 8.72 -17.04 -6.04
N GLY A 130 8.90 -17.97 -5.09
CA GLY A 130 10.06 -18.86 -5.03
C GLY A 130 11.35 -18.14 -4.63
N LEU A 131 11.23 -16.98 -3.98
CA LEU A 131 12.35 -16.20 -3.48
C LEU A 131 12.71 -16.64 -2.05
N ASP A 132 14.00 -16.54 -1.73
CA ASP A 132 14.51 -16.85 -0.38
C ASP A 132 14.01 -15.83 0.66
N GLU A 133 13.86 -14.56 0.25
CA GLU A 133 13.38 -13.47 1.08
C GLU A 133 12.43 -12.57 0.27
N TYR A 134 11.37 -12.11 0.92
CA TYR A 134 10.39 -11.14 0.40
C TYR A 134 9.69 -10.46 1.58
N GLU A 135 9.04 -9.33 1.31
CA GLU A 135 8.21 -8.63 2.27
C GLU A 135 6.75 -8.64 1.83
N VAL A 136 5.84 -8.84 2.79
CA VAL A 136 4.41 -8.53 2.61
C VAL A 136 4.19 -7.14 3.19
N ARG A 137 3.50 -6.26 2.47
CA ARG A 137 3.12 -4.93 2.97
C ARG A 137 1.64 -4.69 2.76
N LEU A 138 1.02 -3.98 3.69
CA LEU A 138 -0.35 -3.50 3.61
C LEU A 138 -0.35 -1.98 3.77
N SER A 139 -1.07 -1.27 2.89
CA SER A 139 -1.24 0.17 2.99
C SER A 139 -2.70 0.52 3.24
N CYS A 140 -2.93 1.34 4.26
CA CYS A 140 -4.19 2.01 4.51
C CYS A 140 -4.04 3.49 4.16
N ASN A 141 -5.06 4.08 3.52
CA ASN A 141 -5.01 5.46 3.05
C ASN A 141 -4.86 6.50 4.18
N ILE A 142 -5.27 6.16 5.41
CA ILE A 142 -5.18 7.03 6.58
C ILE A 142 -4.02 6.62 7.50
N HIS A 143 -3.84 5.31 7.71
CA HIS A 143 -2.91 4.78 8.72
C HIS A 143 -1.53 4.41 8.16
N GLY A 144 -1.31 4.63 6.86
CA GLY A 144 -0.01 4.42 6.22
C GLY A 144 0.29 2.96 5.91
N VAL A 145 1.59 2.68 5.73
CA VAL A 145 2.07 1.36 5.29
C VAL A 145 2.61 0.58 6.49
N TRP A 146 2.25 -0.69 6.57
CA TRP A 146 2.67 -1.62 7.60
C TRP A 146 3.39 -2.82 6.97
N ARG A 147 4.51 -3.23 7.56
CA ARG A 147 5.14 -4.50 7.23
C ARG A 147 4.29 -5.64 7.81
N GLY A 148 4.03 -6.63 6.98
CA GLY A 148 3.28 -7.83 7.36
C GLY A 148 4.05 -8.72 8.32
N MET A 149 3.31 -9.53 9.07
CA MET A 149 3.85 -10.46 10.05
C MET A 149 3.68 -11.90 9.57
N LYS A 150 4.80 -12.64 9.46
CA LYS A 150 4.78 -14.07 9.15
C LYS A 150 4.31 -14.86 10.38
N ILE A 151 3.37 -15.79 10.21
CA ILE A 151 2.79 -16.63 11.28
C ILE A 151 2.85 -18.13 10.99
#